data_AF-A0A7Z9KVL8-F1
#
_entry.id   AF-A0A7Z9KVL8-F1
#
_cell.length_a   1.000
_cell.length_b   1.000
_cell.length_c   1.000
_cell.angle_alpha   90.00
_cell.angle_beta   90.00
_cell.angle_gamma   90.00
#
_symmetry.space_group_name_H-M   'P 1'
#
loop_
_entity.id
_entity.type
_entity.pdbx_description
1 polymer ?
#
loop_
_entity_poly.entity_id
_entity_poly.type
_entity_poly.pdbx_seq_one_letter_code
_entity_poly.pdbx_strand_id
1 'polypeptide(L)' 'MAEVLLVSKPLAAPWTDSAKNLVHTLVTHATGHHQFHCFVPQNGHLPLPHVTCESIYANAGSYAPGLGQNMLG' A
#
# COMPACT_ATOMS: atom_id res chain seq x y z
N MET A 1 -4.30 19.09 8.04
CA MET A 1 -3.55 17.87 7.68
C MET A 1 -4.11 17.40 6.35
N ALA A 2 -3.26 17.10 5.36
CA ALA A 2 -3.72 16.67 4.05
C ALA A 2 -3.80 15.15 3.98
N GLU A 3 -4.91 14.61 3.47
CA GLU A 3 -5.11 13.17 3.27
C GLU A 3 -4.56 12.76 1.90
N VAL A 4 -3.73 11.72 1.85
CA VAL A 4 -3.09 11.26 0.62
C VAL A 4 -3.27 9.76 0.46
N LEU A 5 -3.98 9.34 -0.61
CA LEU A 5 -4.07 7.94 -0.99
C LEU A 5 -2.90 7.56 -1.90
N LEU A 6 -2.13 6.55 -1.50
CA LEU A 6 -0.99 6.04 -2.26
C LEU A 6 -1.33 4.72 -2.96
N VAL A 7 -1.60 4.80 -4.26
CA VAL A 7 -1.86 3.65 -5.11
C VAL A 7 -0.53 3.09 -5.63
N SER A 8 -0.12 1.94 -5.09
CA SER A 8 1.12 1.25 -5.48
C SER A 8 0.98 -0.26 -5.26
N LYS A 9 2.03 -1.04 -5.58
CA LYS A 9 2.11 -2.42 -5.11
C LYS A 9 1.97 -2.44 -3.57
N PRO A 10 1.34 -3.46 -2.97
CA PRO A 10 1.18 -3.51 -1.52
C PRO A 10 2.52 -3.33 -0.80
N LEU A 11 2.53 -2.44 0.20
CA LEU A 11 3.72 -2.12 0.96
C LEU A 11 3.99 -3.21 1.99
N ALA A 12 4.96 -4.05 1.66
CA ALA A 12 5.50 -5.05 2.57
C ALA A 12 6.93 -5.41 2.15
N ALA A 13 7.72 -5.82 3.15
CA ALA A 13 8.99 -6.47 2.92
C ALA A 13 8.80 -7.75 2.07
N PRO A 14 9.77 -8.12 1.23
CA PRO A 14 11.06 -7.47 1.04
C PRO A 14 11.01 -6.20 0.18
N TRP A 15 11.92 -5.27 0.49
CA TRP A 15 12.11 -3.96 -0.15
C TRP A 15 13.04 -4.03 -1.37
N THR A 16 12.74 -4.93 -2.30
CA THR A 16 13.58 -5.24 -3.48
C THR A 16 13.04 -4.64 -4.78
N ASP A 17 11.94 -3.90 -4.72
CA ASP A 17 11.27 -3.27 -5.85
C ASP A 17 11.38 -1.76 -5.73
N SER A 18 11.94 -1.10 -6.75
CA SER A 18 12.23 0.34 -6.70
C SER A 18 10.99 1.20 -6.49
N ALA A 19 9.84 0.81 -7.04
CA ALA A 19 8.59 1.54 -6.87
C ALA A 19 8.06 1.39 -5.43
N LYS A 20 8.09 0.19 -4.85
CA LYS A 20 7.75 0.00 -3.43
C LYS A 20 8.69 0.77 -2.50
N ASN A 21 9.98 0.81 -2.83
CA ASN A 21 10.97 1.50 -2.01
C ASN A 21 10.73 3.00 -1.98
N LEU A 22 10.42 3.62 -3.13
CA LEU A 22 10.08 5.04 -3.18
C LEU A 22 8.89 5.38 -2.27
N VAL A 23 7.81 4.61 -2.38
CA VAL A 23 6.60 4.84 -1.58
C VAL A 23 6.87 4.60 -0.10
N HIS A 24 7.59 3.52 0.24
CA HIS A 24 7.99 3.23 1.61
C HIS A 24 8.85 4.35 2.22
N THR A 25 9.84 4.86 1.48
CA THR A 25 10.68 6.00 1.92
C THR A 25 9.84 7.26 2.10
N LEU A 26 8.92 7.56 1.18
CA LEU A 26 8.04 8.71 1.26
C LEU A 26 7.20 8.68 2.54
N VAL A 27 6.47 7.58 2.79
CA VAL A 27 5.61 7.49 3.98
C VAL A 27 6.40 7.41 5.27
N THR A 28 7.64 6.91 5.24
CA THR A 28 8.49 6.87 6.44
C THR A 28 8.95 8.27 6.85
N HIS A 29 9.28 9.14 5.88
CA HIS A 29 9.97 10.41 6.17
C HIS A 29 9.13 11.67 5.97
N ALA A 30 8.04 11.63 5.20
CA ALA A 30 7.18 12.80 4.96
C ALA A 30 6.19 13.04 6.11
N THR A 31 6.71 13.29 7.31
CA THR A 31 5.91 13.44 8.54
C THR A 31 5.33 14.85 8.72
N GLY A 32 4.37 15.00 9.64
CA GLY A 32 3.92 16.30 10.18
C GLY A 32 2.76 16.99 9.45
N HIS A 33 2.61 16.80 8.14
CA HIS A 33 1.57 17.50 7.36
C HIS A 33 0.61 16.59 6.60
N HIS A 34 0.92 15.31 6.50
CA HIS A 34 0.18 14.35 5.68
C HIS A 34 -0.28 13.15 6.51
N GLN A 35 -1.50 12.71 6.24
CA GLN A 35 -2.00 11.40 6.63
C GLN A 35 -2.03 10.52 5.38
N PHE A 36 -1.30 9.41 5.39
CA PHE A 36 -1.21 8.53 4.24
C PHE A 36 -2.13 7.32 4.38
N HIS A 37 -2.85 7.00 3.30
CA HIS A 37 -3.60 5.75 3.15
C HIS A 37 -2.82 4.85 2.20
N CYS A 38 -2.43 3.69 2.68
CA CYS A 38 -1.59 2.75 1.96
C CYS A 38 -2.24 1.38 1.86
N PHE A 39 -2.03 0.73 0.72
CA PHE A 39 -2.40 -0.67 0.58
C PHE A 39 -1.29 -1.59 1.08
N VAL A 40 -1.66 -2.61 1.84
CA VAL A 40 -0.77 -3.65 2.38
C VAL A 40 -1.34 -5.04 2.07
N PRO A 41 -0.52 -6.11 2.15
CA PRO A 41 -1.05 -7.47 2.14
C PRO A 41 -1.96 -7.73 3.36
N GLN A 42 -2.75 -8.79 3.33
CA GLN A 42 -3.53 -9.23 4.49
C GLN A 42 -2.60 -9.47 5.68
N ASN A 43 -2.99 -8.98 6.84
CA ASN A 43 -2.19 -8.98 8.07
C ASN A 43 -0.88 -8.17 7.98
N GLY A 44 -0.64 -7.47 6.86
CA GLY A 44 0.44 -6.52 6.71
C GLY A 44 0.14 -5.24 7.48
N HIS A 45 1.18 -4.60 7.99
CA HIS A 45 1.04 -3.34 8.72
C HIS A 45 2.34 -2.53 8.62
N LEU A 46 2.19 -1.22 8.47
CA LEU A 46 3.29 -0.26 8.62
C LEU A 46 3.13 0.44 9.98
N PRO A 47 4.07 0.26 10.93
CA PRO A 47 3.97 0.82 12.27
C PRO A 47 4.36 2.32 12.29
N LEU A 48 3.63 3.13 11.52
CA LEU A 48 3.85 4.57 11.38
C LEU A 48 2.58 5.33 11.82
N PRO A 49 2.69 6.34 12.71
CA PRO A 49 1.53 6.97 13.34
C PRO A 49 0.67 7.78 12.35
N HIS A 50 1.24 8.22 11.24
CA HIS A 50 0.60 9.03 10.20
C HIS A 50 0.23 8.19 8.95
N VAL A 51 0.13 6.87 9.12
CA VAL A 51 -0.22 5.92 8.05
C VAL A 51 -1.39 5.05 8.47
N THR A 52 -2.41 5.00 7.64
CA THR A 52 -3.51 4.04 7.72
C THR A 52 -3.31 2.96 6.66
N CYS A 53 -3.47 1.70 7.05
CA CYS A 53 -3.23 0.55 6.17
C CYS A 53 -4.56 -0.11 5.80
N GLU A 54 -4.78 -0.31 4.51
CA GLU A 54 -5.90 -1.10 3.97
C GLU A 54 -5.36 -2.40 3.35
N SER A 55 -5.94 -3.54 3.74
CA SER A 55 -5.52 -4.85 3.24
C SER A 55 -6.22 -5.18 1.93
N ILE A 56 -5.46 -5.45 0.85
CA ILE A 56 -6.04 -5.75 -0.47
C ILE A 56 -5.78 -7.17 -0.99
N TYR A 57 -4.64 -7.79 -0.68
CA TYR A 57 -4.26 -9.12 -1.19
C TYR A 57 -3.69 -10.02 -0.12
N ALA A 58 -3.95 -11.34 -0.17
CA ALA A 58 -3.37 -12.30 0.76
C ALA A 58 -1.84 -12.40 0.64
N ASN A 59 -1.29 -12.37 -0.59
CA ASN A 59 0.15 -12.48 -0.87
C ASN A 59 0.57 -11.60 -2.05
N ALA A 60 1.87 -11.26 -2.14
CA ALA A 60 2.43 -10.61 -3.33
C ALA A 60 2.18 -11.49 -4.57
N GLY A 61 1.48 -10.95 -5.58
CA GLY A 61 1.12 -11.68 -6.81
C GLY A 61 -0.14 -12.54 -6.72
N SER A 62 -0.87 -12.55 -5.60
CA SER A 62 -2.14 -13.30 -5.50
C SER A 62 -3.33 -12.60 -6.17
N TYR A 63 -3.14 -11.37 -6.67
CA TYR A 63 -4.15 -10.70 -7.48
C TYR A 63 -4.17 -11.28 -8.90
N ALA A 64 -4.97 -12.32 -9.07
CA ALA A 64 -5.28 -12.91 -10.35
C ALA A 64 -6.82 -12.93 -10.51
N PRO A 65 -7.45 -11.78 -10.78
CA PRO A 65 -8.89 -11.74 -10.93
C PRO A 65 -9.31 -12.64 -12.10
N GLY A 66 -10.34 -13.46 -11.90
CA GLY A 66 -10.93 -14.24 -12.98
C GLY A 66 -11.51 -13.30 -14.04
N LEU A 67 -11.50 -13.72 -15.31
CA LEU A 67 -12.00 -12.94 -16.45
C LEU A 67 -13.37 -12.25 -16.19
N GLY A 68 -14.28 -12.94 -15.49
CA GLY A 68 -15.61 -12.40 -15.16
C GLY A 68 -15.63 -11.33 -14.05
N GLN A 69 -14.60 -11.22 -13.23
CA GLN A 69 -14.54 -10.23 -12.13
C GLN A 69 -14.26 -8.81 -12.64
N ASN A 70 -13.83 -8.65 -13.89
CA ASN A 70 -13.63 -7.35 -14.54
C ASN A 70 -14.85 -6.86 -15.35
N MET A 71 -15.90 -7.69 -15.47
CA MET A 71 -17.01 -7.47 -16.42
C MET A 71 -18.25 -6.81 -15.79
N LEU A 72 -18.22 -6.45 -14.51
CA LEU A 72 -19.31 -5.73 -13.84
C LEU A 72 -18.77 -4.42 -13.27
N GLY A 73 -18.67 -3.42 -14.15
CA GLY A 73 -18.58 -2.00 -13.81
C GLY A 73 -19.84 -1.30 -14.27
#